data_AF-A0A7R8WQE7-F1
#
_entry.id   AF-A0A7R8WQE7-F1
#
_cell.length_a   1.000
_cell.length_b   1.000
_cell.length_c   1.000
_cell.angle_alpha   90.00
_cell.angle_beta   90.00
_cell.angle_gamma   90.00
#
_symmetry.space_group_name_H-M   'P 1'
#
loop_
_entity.id
_entity.type
_entity.pdbx_description
1 polymer ?
#
loop_
_entity_poly.entity_id
_entity_poly.type
_entity_poly.pdbx_seq_one_letter_code
_entity_poly.pdbx_strand_id
1 'polypeptide(L)'
;MKDVTNSALEYAGIAVEIAIGLIGIMALWLGVMKVAEEAGLIRIIANAMKPLTKFLFPDVPQDHPAMGAMIMNMAANMLGLGNAATPFGLKAMDELDKLNPNKGVATNAMCTFLAVNTAGLTLIPATAIAIRAAAGSKLFKSIIQIISTLAIPMLIFIFIGYGAIKKVKIYEVFVEGAKEGFDVAIRIIPYLVAMLVAIGIFRAGGGMDILISALTPFTNFVGMPAEALPMAIMRPLSGSGSLGIMAEIIATHGPDSFIGILVSTFFGSTETTFYVIAVYFGAVNIRKTRHALAAGLLADIAGILGVAEKLLVESGFKVKIFPHDRVIGKEELIKNAKNADAIISLLTEKFDREVIDQLVNCKIIANYAVGFNNIDVEYAKSKGIIVTNTPDVLTDATAEIAVSLILACSRRIVESDNFMRNKKFVGWEPELLKGVQLSGKTFGLIGAGRIGIAVAKRIKSFGCKIIYYNRSKKIEFEKEFGAKKVSLNKLMQTSDIISIHLPLNSKTKLLLDKTKLELLKSTSILVNTARGEIVDEKYLIELLKKKRIFGAGFDVYENEPIVNPNLLKLNNVVLLPHIGSSTNETRDKMAELAAKNVINVLSGKKAITPLN
;
A
#
# COMPACT_ATOMS: atom_id res chain seq x y z
N MET A 1 5.38 6.22 32.65
CA MET A 1 6.73 6.20 33.27
C MET A 1 7.19 4.79 33.60
N LYS A 2 6.46 4.01 34.40
CA LYS A 2 6.81 2.61 34.72
C LYS A 2 7.04 1.76 33.47
N ASP A 3 6.14 1.85 32.48
CA ASP A 3 6.27 1.08 31.23
C ASP A 3 7.46 1.52 30.38
N VAL A 4 7.81 2.81 30.41
CA VAL A 4 8.99 3.35 29.72
C VAL A 4 10.27 2.84 30.36
N THR A 5 10.35 2.85 31.69
CA THR A 5 11.51 2.32 32.43
C THR A 5 11.66 0.82 32.24
N ASN A 6 10.56 0.07 32.30
CA ASN A 6 10.58 -1.37 32.05
C ASN A 6 11.01 -1.69 30.61
N SER A 7 10.48 -0.96 29.62
CA SER A 7 10.88 -1.11 28.22
C SER A 7 12.36 -0.76 28.00
N ALA A 8 12.87 0.30 28.64
CA ALA A 8 14.29 0.64 28.57
C ALA A 8 15.19 -0.49 29.11
N LEU A 9 14.82 -1.08 30.25
CA LEU A 9 15.56 -2.20 30.86
C LEU A 9 15.44 -3.48 30.02
N GLU A 10 14.25 -3.76 29.49
CA GLU A 10 14.00 -4.90 28.60
C GLU A 10 14.85 -4.80 27.32
N TYR A 11 14.82 -3.65 26.64
CA TYR A 11 15.59 -3.44 25.42
C TYR A 11 17.11 -3.39 25.68
N ALA A 12 17.54 -2.92 26.85
CA ALA A 12 18.93 -3.06 27.27
C ALA A 12 19.33 -4.53 27.43
N GLY A 13 18.47 -5.36 28.03
CA GLY A 13 18.65 -6.81 28.13
C GLY A 13 18.71 -7.49 26.76
N ILE A 14 17.75 -7.21 25.88
CA ILE A 14 17.71 -7.71 24.49
C ILE A 14 19.00 -7.33 23.75
N ALA A 15 19.46 -6.08 23.89
CA ALA A 15 20.70 -5.64 23.25
C ALA A 15 21.92 -6.44 23.71
N VAL A 16 22.00 -6.78 25.00
CA VAL A 16 23.08 -7.60 25.57
C VAL A 16 22.99 -9.05 25.08
N GLU A 17 21.80 -9.65 25.05
CA GLU A 17 21.62 -11.01 24.50
C GLU A 17 22.03 -11.10 23.03
N ILE A 18 21.61 -10.12 22.22
CA ILE A 18 22.01 -10.03 20.82
C ILE A 18 23.53 -9.87 20.71
N ALA A 19 24.13 -8.99 21.51
CA ALA A 19 25.57 -8.78 21.52
C ALA A 19 26.35 -10.04 21.88
N ILE A 20 25.90 -10.82 22.88
CA ILE A 20 26.51 -12.08 23.28
C ILE A 20 26.44 -13.11 22.14
N GLY A 21 25.29 -13.24 21.48
CA GLY A 21 25.16 -14.09 20.29
C GLY A 21 26.07 -13.67 19.15
N LEU A 22 26.20 -12.35 18.92
CA LEU A 22 27.07 -11.76 17.91
C LEU A 22 28.55 -12.08 18.18
N ILE A 23 29.00 -11.98 19.43
CA ILE A 23 30.38 -12.30 19.84
C ILE A 23 30.77 -13.70 19.39
N GLY A 24 29.95 -14.71 19.70
CA GLY A 24 30.25 -16.11 19.36
C GLY A 24 30.34 -16.34 17.85
N ILE A 25 29.38 -15.78 17.10
CA ILE A 25 29.34 -15.88 15.64
C ILE A 25 30.52 -15.16 15.00
N MET A 26 30.85 -13.95 15.47
CA MET A 26 31.96 -13.15 14.94
C MET A 26 33.31 -13.81 15.22
N ALA A 27 33.53 -14.30 16.44
CA ALA A 27 34.75 -14.99 16.81
C ALA A 27 34.95 -16.26 15.98
N LEU A 28 33.89 -17.06 15.79
CA LEU A 28 33.94 -18.25 14.95
C LEU A 28 34.26 -17.90 13.49
N TRP A 29 33.51 -16.98 12.88
CA TRP A 29 33.67 -16.66 11.47
C TRP A 29 34.99 -15.98 11.16
N LEU A 30 35.41 -14.99 11.97
CA LEU A 30 36.70 -14.32 11.75
C LEU A 30 37.87 -15.27 12.00
N GLY A 31 37.75 -16.20 12.94
CA GLY A 31 38.72 -17.28 13.12
C GLY A 31 38.84 -18.18 11.89
N VAL A 32 37.72 -18.74 11.39
CA VAL A 32 37.73 -19.58 10.19
C VAL A 32 38.24 -18.82 8.96
N MET A 33 37.86 -17.55 8.84
CA MET A 33 38.28 -16.74 7.70
C MET A 33 39.75 -16.35 7.74
N LYS A 34 40.31 -16.07 8.92
CA LYS A 34 41.75 -15.84 9.08
C LYS A 34 42.55 -17.08 8.63
N VAL A 35 42.05 -18.29 8.92
CA VAL A 35 42.64 -19.54 8.42
C VAL A 35 42.56 -19.62 6.89
N ALA A 36 41.42 -19.27 6.29
CA ALA A 36 41.26 -19.25 4.84
C ALA A 36 42.15 -18.18 4.15
N GLU A 37 42.32 -17.03 4.79
CA GLU A 37 43.21 -15.93 4.37
C GLU A 37 44.66 -16.37 4.34
N GLU A 38 45.15 -16.95 5.44
CA GLU A 38 46.52 -17.45 5.56
C GLU A 38 46.78 -18.65 4.63
N ALA A 39 45.74 -19.43 4.32
CA ALA A 39 45.80 -20.49 3.31
C ALA A 39 45.84 -19.97 1.86
N GLY A 40 45.73 -18.64 1.66
CA GLY A 40 45.76 -17.98 0.37
C GLY A 40 44.46 -18.05 -0.43
N LEU A 41 43.34 -18.51 0.17
CA LEU A 41 42.04 -18.61 -0.50
C LEU A 41 41.51 -17.23 -0.89
N ILE A 42 41.65 -16.24 0.01
CA ILE A 42 41.26 -14.85 -0.22
C ILE A 42 41.95 -14.28 -1.46
N ARG A 43 43.24 -14.60 -1.65
CA ARG A 43 44.02 -14.11 -2.79
C ARG A 43 43.52 -14.68 -4.13
N ILE A 44 43.02 -15.92 -4.14
CA ILE A 44 42.42 -16.55 -5.32
C ILE A 44 41.10 -15.87 -5.68
N ILE A 45 40.21 -15.69 -4.70
CA ILE A 45 38.92 -15.03 -4.90
C ILE A 45 39.12 -13.56 -5.30
N ALA A 46 40.04 -12.86 -4.66
CA ALA A 46 40.37 -11.47 -4.98
C ALA A 46 40.94 -11.30 -6.39
N ASN A 47 41.78 -12.24 -6.86
CA ASN A 47 42.27 -12.20 -8.23
C ASN A 47 41.15 -12.42 -9.26
N ALA A 48 40.15 -13.24 -8.96
CA ALA A 48 38.98 -13.41 -9.82
C ALA A 48 38.08 -12.17 -9.83
N MET A 49 37.94 -11.49 -8.69
CA MET A 49 37.08 -10.29 -8.55
C MET A 49 37.76 -8.96 -8.92
N LYS A 50 39.08 -8.96 -9.14
CA LYS A 50 39.89 -7.77 -9.48
C LYS A 50 39.29 -6.83 -10.55
N PRO A 51 38.73 -7.33 -11.67
CA PRO A 51 38.14 -6.44 -12.68
C PRO A 51 37.00 -5.60 -12.12
N LEU A 52 36.15 -6.22 -11.30
CA LEU A 52 35.00 -5.58 -10.66
C LEU A 52 35.44 -4.63 -9.54
N THR A 53 36.36 -5.08 -8.67
CA THR A 53 36.80 -4.27 -7.52
C THR A 53 37.64 -3.07 -7.94
N LYS A 54 38.44 -3.18 -9.00
CA LYS A 54 39.18 -2.04 -9.57
C LYS A 54 38.24 -0.99 -10.19
N PHE A 55 37.11 -1.43 -10.74
CA PHE A 55 36.08 -0.54 -11.26
C PHE A 55 35.31 0.16 -10.15
N LEU A 56 34.88 -0.58 -9.11
CA LEU A 56 34.07 -0.04 -8.02
C LEU A 56 34.89 0.77 -7.00
N PHE A 57 36.14 0.38 -6.74
CA PHE A 57 37.01 0.96 -5.71
C PHE A 57 38.36 1.38 -6.31
N PRO A 58 38.38 2.38 -7.22
CA PRO A 58 39.61 2.81 -7.90
C PRO A 58 40.66 3.37 -6.94
N ASP A 59 40.22 3.97 -5.83
CA ASP A 59 41.07 4.65 -4.85
C ASP A 59 41.68 3.69 -3.79
N VAL A 60 41.31 2.41 -3.81
CA VAL A 60 41.79 1.43 -2.83
C VAL A 60 42.87 0.53 -3.47
N PRO A 61 44.10 0.48 -2.93
CA PRO A 61 45.13 -0.43 -3.42
C PRO A 61 44.66 -1.88 -3.39
N GLN A 62 44.89 -2.62 -4.47
CA GLN A 62 44.34 -3.98 -4.66
C GLN A 62 44.99 -5.04 -3.77
N ASP A 63 46.12 -4.71 -3.17
CA ASP A 63 46.86 -5.50 -2.19
C ASP A 63 46.55 -5.10 -0.73
N HIS A 64 45.73 -4.06 -0.52
CA HIS A 64 45.35 -3.62 0.82
C HIS A 64 44.36 -4.60 1.49
N PRO A 65 44.49 -4.86 2.82
CA PRO A 65 43.58 -5.74 3.57
C PRO A 65 42.09 -5.39 3.44
N ALA A 66 41.76 -4.10 3.26
CA ALA A 66 40.41 -3.63 2.98
C ALA A 66 39.74 -4.38 1.81
N MET A 67 40.51 -4.71 0.76
CA MET A 67 39.98 -5.37 -0.42
C MET A 67 39.48 -6.77 -0.10
N GLY A 68 40.26 -7.54 0.68
CA GLY A 68 39.87 -8.88 1.13
C GLY A 68 38.61 -8.84 2.00
N ALA A 69 38.53 -7.91 2.95
CA ALA A 69 37.35 -7.76 3.81
C ALA A 69 36.09 -7.36 3.02
N MET A 70 36.19 -6.44 2.06
CA MET A 70 35.07 -6.04 1.20
C MET A 70 34.57 -7.20 0.33
N ILE A 71 35.48 -7.92 -0.32
CA ILE A 71 35.15 -9.09 -1.15
C ILE A 71 34.44 -10.16 -0.32
N MET A 72 34.94 -10.41 0.90
CA MET A 72 34.31 -11.38 1.79
C MET A 72 32.93 -10.97 2.24
N ASN A 73 32.73 -9.69 2.55
CA ASN A 73 31.41 -9.16 2.87
C ASN A 73 30.44 -9.33 1.69
N MET A 74 30.87 -8.98 0.47
CA MET A 74 30.06 -9.15 -0.75
C MET A 74 29.73 -10.63 -0.99
N ALA A 75 30.71 -11.53 -0.85
CA ALA A 75 30.51 -12.97 -1.02
C ALA A 75 29.54 -13.55 0.03
N ALA A 76 29.67 -13.14 1.29
CA ALA A 76 28.76 -13.55 2.37
C ALA A 76 27.33 -13.08 2.10
N ASN A 77 27.14 -11.83 1.65
CA ASN A 77 25.84 -11.33 1.21
C ASN A 77 25.27 -12.12 0.03
N MET A 78 26.09 -12.41 -0.99
CA MET A 78 25.67 -13.18 -2.16
C MET A 78 25.19 -14.59 -1.78
N LEU A 79 25.71 -15.18 -0.71
CA LEU A 79 25.27 -16.48 -0.21
C LEU A 79 24.04 -16.40 0.73
N GLY A 80 23.46 -15.21 0.93
CA GLY A 80 22.32 -15.01 1.82
C GLY A 80 22.68 -15.04 3.31
N LEU A 81 23.98 -14.91 3.64
CA LEU A 81 24.50 -14.90 5.02
C LEU A 81 24.62 -13.47 5.57
N GLY A 82 23.67 -12.58 5.28
CA GLY A 82 23.77 -11.14 5.58
C GLY A 82 24.02 -10.82 7.06
N ASN A 83 23.44 -11.59 8.00
CA ASN A 83 23.70 -11.42 9.44
C ASN A 83 25.12 -11.85 9.86
N ALA A 84 25.76 -12.74 9.09
CA ALA A 84 27.15 -13.14 9.28
C ALA A 84 28.13 -12.26 8.47
N ALA A 85 27.62 -11.42 7.55
CA ALA A 85 28.43 -10.50 6.75
C ALA A 85 28.88 -9.27 7.55
N THR A 86 28.08 -8.82 8.51
CA THR A 86 28.34 -7.63 9.36
C THR A 86 29.75 -7.55 9.94
N PRO A 87 30.35 -8.60 10.54
CA PRO A 87 31.76 -8.55 10.96
C PRO A 87 32.75 -8.21 9.84
N PHE A 88 32.56 -8.74 8.63
CA PHE A 88 33.40 -8.41 7.48
C PHE A 88 33.15 -6.99 6.99
N GLY A 89 31.89 -6.56 7.02
CA GLY A 89 31.52 -5.19 6.70
C GLY A 89 32.16 -4.16 7.64
N LEU A 90 32.21 -4.45 8.94
CA LEU A 90 32.84 -3.57 9.91
C LEU A 90 34.36 -3.59 9.82
N LYS A 91 34.96 -4.78 9.61
CA LYS A 91 36.40 -4.89 9.33
C LYS A 91 36.77 -4.15 8.04
N ALA A 92 35.96 -4.25 6.99
CA ALA A 92 36.17 -3.49 5.75
C ALA A 92 36.12 -1.98 6.01
N MET A 93 35.15 -1.49 6.78
CA MET A 93 35.08 -0.08 7.15
C MET A 93 36.30 0.36 7.98
N ASP A 94 36.76 -0.44 8.94
CA ASP A 94 37.96 -0.16 9.75
C ASP A 94 39.22 -0.06 8.87
N GLU A 95 39.43 -1.02 7.97
CA GLU A 95 40.55 -1.01 7.03
C GLU A 95 40.47 0.14 6.02
N LEU A 96 39.27 0.49 5.55
CA LEU A 96 39.07 1.66 4.70
C LEU A 96 39.34 2.96 5.45
N ASP A 97 39.06 3.02 6.77
CA ASP A 97 39.35 4.21 7.57
C ASP A 97 40.84 4.38 7.80
N LYS A 98 41.64 3.31 7.85
CA LYS A 98 43.12 3.44 7.90
C LYS A 98 43.68 4.18 6.68
N LEU A 99 43.03 4.05 5.53
CA LEU A 99 43.37 4.79 4.29
C LEU A 99 42.73 6.19 4.23
N ASN A 100 41.88 6.55 5.19
CA ASN A 100 41.13 7.80 5.16
C ASN A 100 42.02 8.99 5.58
N PRO A 101 42.28 9.96 4.69
CA PRO A 101 43.05 11.15 5.02
C PRO A 101 42.29 12.12 5.94
N ASN A 102 40.94 12.04 5.97
CA ASN A 102 40.06 12.96 6.68
C ASN A 102 39.21 12.23 7.72
N LYS A 103 39.81 11.92 8.87
CA LYS A 103 39.13 11.21 9.97
C LYS A 103 37.82 11.88 10.37
N GLY A 104 36.79 11.07 10.59
CA GLY A 104 35.44 11.54 10.93
C GLY A 104 34.56 11.91 9.74
N VAL A 105 35.06 11.78 8.49
CA VAL A 105 34.31 11.96 7.24
C VAL A 105 34.43 10.70 6.39
N ALA A 106 33.31 10.19 5.86
CA ALA A 106 33.32 8.97 5.04
C ALA A 106 33.97 9.25 3.67
N THR A 107 34.82 8.32 3.21
CA THR A 107 35.45 8.38 1.88
C THR A 107 34.52 7.84 0.79
N ASN A 108 34.81 8.14 -0.48
CA ASN A 108 34.08 7.55 -1.61
C ASN A 108 34.08 6.02 -1.55
N ALA A 109 35.22 5.40 -1.20
CA ALA A 109 35.32 3.95 -1.05
C ALA A 109 34.39 3.40 0.04
N MET A 110 34.28 4.08 1.19
CA MET A 110 33.32 3.70 2.24
C MET A 110 31.87 3.85 1.77
N CYS A 111 31.54 4.95 1.10
CA CYS A 111 30.19 5.20 0.58
C CYS A 111 29.80 4.17 -0.48
N THR A 112 30.70 3.89 -1.43
CA THR A 112 30.48 2.86 -2.46
C THR A 112 30.35 1.47 -1.83
N PHE A 113 31.18 1.15 -0.83
CA PHE A 113 31.11 -0.12 -0.13
C PHE A 113 29.75 -0.31 0.54
N LEU A 114 29.29 0.69 1.27
CA LEU A 114 27.97 0.67 1.89
C LEU A 114 26.85 0.57 0.85
N ALA A 115 26.92 1.31 -0.26
CA ALA A 115 25.93 1.23 -1.33
C ALA A 115 25.84 -0.17 -1.95
N VAL A 116 26.97 -0.84 -2.18
CA VAL A 116 26.98 -2.21 -2.70
C VAL A 116 26.49 -3.21 -1.66
N ASN A 117 26.83 -3.00 -0.39
CA ASN A 117 26.36 -3.84 0.72
C ASN A 117 24.83 -3.75 0.87
N THR A 118 24.30 -2.54 0.80
CA THR A 118 22.87 -2.20 0.78
C THR A 118 22.14 -2.76 -0.43
N ALA A 119 22.78 -2.85 -1.60
CA ALA A 119 22.17 -3.43 -2.79
C ALA A 119 21.79 -4.92 -2.61
N GLY A 120 22.29 -5.59 -1.56
CA GLY A 120 21.75 -6.86 -1.07
C GLY A 120 21.77 -7.99 -2.12
N LEU A 121 22.70 -7.93 -3.08
CA LEU A 121 22.83 -8.91 -4.15
C LEU A 121 22.97 -10.31 -3.54
N THR A 122 21.95 -11.14 -3.74
CA THR A 122 21.87 -12.52 -3.25
C THR A 122 21.75 -13.47 -4.45
N LEU A 123 22.65 -14.45 -4.54
CA LEU A 123 22.54 -15.58 -5.48
C LEU A 123 21.57 -16.63 -4.97
N ILE A 124 21.45 -16.76 -3.63
CA ILE A 124 20.52 -17.66 -2.97
C ILE A 124 19.38 -16.81 -2.38
N PRO A 125 18.14 -16.93 -2.88
CA PRO A 125 17.04 -16.06 -2.47
C PRO A 125 16.45 -16.48 -1.11
N ALA A 126 17.26 -16.43 -0.05
CA ALA A 126 16.93 -16.90 1.29
C ALA A 126 15.65 -16.26 1.86
N THR A 127 15.44 -14.98 1.60
CA THR A 127 14.21 -14.25 1.99
C THR A 127 12.98 -14.79 1.27
N ALA A 128 13.04 -14.97 -0.05
CA ALA A 128 11.94 -15.54 -0.83
C ALA A 128 11.64 -16.99 -0.39
N ILE A 129 12.68 -17.73 -0.03
CA ILE A 129 12.57 -19.08 0.53
C ILE A 129 11.83 -19.06 1.88
N ALA A 130 12.23 -18.17 2.80
CA ALA A 130 11.63 -18.04 4.13
C ALA A 130 10.15 -17.67 4.03
N ILE A 131 9.79 -16.74 3.13
CA ILE A 131 8.40 -16.33 2.88
C ILE A 131 7.58 -17.49 2.32
N ARG A 132 8.10 -18.25 1.33
CA ARG A 132 7.42 -19.44 0.79
C ARG A 132 7.23 -20.54 1.83
N ALA A 133 8.17 -20.68 2.76
CA ALA A 133 8.05 -21.61 3.87
C ALA A 133 6.97 -21.17 4.88
N ALA A 134 6.89 -19.86 5.18
CA ALA A 134 5.82 -19.27 6.01
C ALA A 134 4.44 -19.41 5.35
N ALA A 135 4.37 -19.34 4.01
CA ALA A 135 3.16 -19.57 3.23
C ALA A 135 2.76 -21.06 3.05
N GLY A 136 3.43 -22.00 3.73
CA GLY A 136 3.00 -23.41 3.83
C GLY A 136 3.54 -24.39 2.79
N SER A 137 4.55 -24.01 1.98
CA SER A 137 5.14 -24.90 0.97
C SER A 137 6.01 -26.02 1.59
N LYS A 138 5.45 -27.23 1.73
CA LYS A 138 6.09 -28.38 2.42
C LYS A 138 7.36 -28.92 1.74
N LEU A 139 7.34 -29.18 0.43
CA LEU A 139 8.46 -29.81 -0.29
C LEU A 139 9.73 -28.95 -0.29
N PHE A 140 9.55 -27.65 -0.50
CA PHE A 140 10.65 -26.69 -0.58
C PHE A 140 11.25 -26.38 0.81
N LYS A 141 10.42 -26.36 1.85
CA LYS A 141 10.85 -26.16 3.25
C LYS A 141 11.84 -27.26 3.69
N SER A 142 11.56 -28.52 3.35
CA SER A 142 12.43 -29.65 3.72
C SER A 142 13.79 -29.62 3.02
N ILE A 143 13.82 -29.35 1.71
CA ILE A 143 15.09 -29.30 0.94
C ILE A 143 15.98 -28.17 1.44
N ILE A 144 15.42 -26.98 1.66
CA ILE A 144 16.21 -25.83 2.09
C ILE A 144 16.65 -25.98 3.54
N GLN A 145 15.81 -26.49 4.45
CA GLN A 145 16.23 -26.68 5.84
C GLN A 145 17.45 -27.63 5.93
N ILE A 146 17.50 -28.67 5.09
CA ILE A 146 18.68 -29.53 4.97
C ILE A 146 19.90 -28.75 4.46
N ILE A 147 19.76 -27.96 3.39
CA ILE A 147 20.86 -27.16 2.83
C ILE A 147 21.37 -26.12 3.83
N SER A 148 20.49 -25.36 4.48
CA SER A 148 20.86 -24.33 5.45
C SER A 148 21.50 -24.91 6.72
N THR A 149 21.00 -26.05 7.22
CA THR A 149 21.60 -26.73 8.38
C THR A 149 22.97 -27.32 8.05
N LEU A 150 23.18 -27.79 6.82
CA LEU A 150 24.47 -28.37 6.40
C LEU A 150 25.48 -27.34 5.88
N ALA A 151 25.04 -26.19 5.37
CA ALA A 151 25.91 -25.21 4.70
C ALA A 151 27.02 -24.66 5.61
N ILE A 152 26.69 -24.23 6.83
CA ILE A 152 27.66 -23.66 7.76
C ILE A 152 28.69 -24.70 8.20
N PRO A 153 28.32 -25.90 8.69
CA PRO A 153 29.29 -26.95 9.01
C PRO A 153 30.17 -27.33 7.82
N MET A 154 29.61 -27.43 6.60
CA MET A 154 30.38 -27.78 5.41
C MET A 154 31.39 -26.69 5.05
N LEU A 155 31.00 -25.41 5.09
CA LEU A 155 31.90 -24.28 4.84
C LEU A 155 33.06 -24.25 5.84
N ILE A 156 32.75 -24.43 7.13
CA ILE A 156 33.78 -24.50 8.19
C ILE A 156 34.73 -25.67 7.90
N PHE A 157 34.20 -26.85 7.55
CA PHE A 157 35.02 -28.02 7.25
C PHE A 157 35.89 -27.82 5.99
N ILE A 158 35.37 -27.13 4.97
CA ILE A 158 36.10 -26.82 3.74
C ILE A 158 37.25 -25.83 4.02
N PHE A 159 37.00 -24.73 4.71
CA PHE A 159 38.02 -23.70 5.00
C PHE A 159 39.08 -24.22 5.98
N ILE A 160 38.60 -24.80 7.08
CA ILE A 160 39.09 -26.02 7.74
C ILE A 160 40.24 -26.77 7.05
N GLY A 161 39.79 -27.76 6.26
CA GLY A 161 40.61 -28.71 5.53
C GLY A 161 41.51 -28.05 4.49
N TYR A 162 41.08 -26.96 3.84
CA TYR A 162 41.92 -26.22 2.91
C TYR A 162 43.14 -25.60 3.61
N GLY A 163 42.95 -25.02 4.80
CA GLY A 163 44.04 -24.55 5.66
C GLY A 163 45.00 -25.67 6.05
N ALA A 164 44.47 -26.86 6.38
CA ALA A 164 45.29 -28.04 6.67
C ALA A 164 46.11 -28.50 5.45
N ILE A 165 45.51 -28.57 4.26
CA ILE A 165 46.19 -28.93 3.01
C ILE A 165 47.34 -27.94 2.71
N LYS A 166 47.13 -26.65 2.99
CA LYS A 166 48.14 -25.59 2.82
C LYS A 166 49.14 -25.50 3.97
N LYS A 167 49.08 -26.40 4.96
CA LYS A 167 49.97 -26.46 6.13
C LYS A 167 49.94 -25.18 6.99
N VAL A 168 48.79 -24.50 7.05
CA VAL A 168 48.57 -23.38 7.96
C VAL A 168 48.46 -23.89 9.40
N LYS A 169 48.99 -23.13 10.36
CA LYS A 169 48.81 -23.41 11.79
C LYS A 169 47.39 -23.06 12.24
N ILE A 170 46.43 -23.91 11.89
CA ILE A 170 44.99 -23.64 12.01
C ILE A 170 44.60 -23.08 13.38
N TYR A 171 45.04 -23.71 14.47
CA TYR A 171 44.64 -23.30 15.82
C TYR A 171 45.13 -21.88 16.18
N GLU A 172 46.41 -21.59 15.95
CA GLU A 172 47.00 -20.28 16.26
C GLU A 172 46.31 -19.16 15.46
N VAL A 173 46.17 -19.37 14.15
CA VAL A 173 45.56 -18.41 13.21
C VAL A 173 44.07 -18.23 13.48
N PHE A 174 43.35 -19.32 13.79
CA PHE A 174 41.94 -19.24 14.16
C PHE A 174 41.74 -18.44 15.45
N VAL A 175 42.56 -18.68 16.49
CA VAL A 175 42.46 -17.97 17.76
C VAL A 175 42.77 -16.48 17.58
N GLU A 176 43.73 -16.12 16.73
CA GLU A 176 44.01 -14.73 16.38
C GLU A 176 42.80 -14.05 15.71
N GLY A 177 42.22 -14.67 14.68
CA GLY A 177 41.02 -14.16 14.03
C GLY A 177 39.81 -14.08 14.96
N ALA A 178 39.68 -15.05 15.87
CA ALA A 178 38.61 -15.05 16.87
C ALA A 178 38.73 -13.88 17.88
N LYS A 179 39.95 -13.53 18.28
CA LYS A 179 40.21 -12.35 19.13
C LYS A 179 39.82 -11.05 18.42
N GLU A 180 40.17 -10.90 17.14
CA GLU A 180 39.73 -9.75 16.34
C GLU A 180 38.20 -9.63 16.32
N GLY A 181 37.49 -10.76 16.15
CA GLY A 181 36.02 -10.76 16.16
C GLY A 181 35.41 -10.40 17.51
N PHE A 182 36.04 -10.82 18.59
CA PHE A 182 35.66 -10.45 19.95
C PHE A 182 35.81 -8.95 20.20
N ASP A 183 36.93 -8.35 19.79
CA ASP A 183 37.20 -6.92 19.97
C ASP A 183 36.22 -6.04 19.18
N VAL A 184 35.92 -6.42 17.93
CA VAL A 184 34.94 -5.71 17.11
C VAL A 184 33.55 -5.80 17.75
N ALA A 185 33.17 -6.97 18.25
CA ALA A 185 31.88 -7.15 18.92
C ALA A 185 31.74 -6.24 20.15
N ILE A 186 32.77 -6.15 21.00
CA ILE A 186 32.79 -5.26 22.18
C ILE A 186 32.59 -3.80 21.79
N ARG A 187 33.22 -3.33 20.70
CA ARG A 187 33.08 -1.95 20.23
C ARG A 187 31.66 -1.59 19.80
N ILE A 188 30.87 -2.55 19.33
CA ILE A 188 29.50 -2.33 18.83
C ILE A 188 28.48 -2.24 19.97
N ILE A 189 28.70 -2.96 21.08
CA ILE A 189 27.72 -3.12 22.17
C ILE A 189 27.16 -1.77 22.66
N PRO A 190 27.97 -0.74 22.96
CA PRO A 190 27.44 0.52 23.49
C PRO A 190 26.46 1.20 22.53
N TYR A 191 26.74 1.16 21.22
CA TYR A 191 25.89 1.76 20.18
C TYR A 191 24.59 0.98 20.02
N LEU A 192 24.67 -0.36 20.01
CA LEU A 192 23.51 -1.23 19.91
C LEU A 192 22.56 -1.05 21.10
N VAL A 193 23.11 -1.02 22.32
CA VAL A 193 22.36 -0.79 23.56
C VAL A 193 21.71 0.59 23.52
N ALA A 194 22.48 1.65 23.23
CA ALA A 194 21.94 3.02 23.20
C ALA A 194 20.79 3.17 22.20
N MET A 195 20.93 2.60 21.00
CA MET A 195 19.91 2.63 19.96
C MET A 195 18.65 1.85 20.35
N LEU A 196 18.78 0.59 20.80
CA LEU A 196 17.63 -0.24 21.16
C LEU A 196 16.89 0.30 22.38
N VAL A 197 17.61 0.82 23.38
CA VAL A 197 17.00 1.50 24.54
C VAL A 197 16.24 2.75 24.11
N ALA A 198 16.81 3.57 23.22
CA ALA A 198 16.12 4.76 22.70
C ALA A 198 14.82 4.38 21.96
N ILE A 199 14.84 3.31 21.17
CA ILE A 199 13.65 2.78 20.48
C ILE A 199 12.63 2.25 21.49
N GLY A 200 13.05 1.46 22.47
CA GLY A 200 12.19 0.92 23.52
C GLY A 200 11.49 2.02 24.32
N ILE A 201 12.23 3.07 24.68
CA ILE A 201 11.71 4.29 25.34
C ILE A 201 10.72 5.01 24.43
N PHE A 202 11.05 5.21 23.16
CA PHE A 202 10.20 5.91 22.20
C PHE A 202 8.88 5.17 21.97
N ARG A 203 8.93 3.84 21.87
CA ARG A 203 7.75 2.98 21.70
C ARG A 203 6.87 2.95 22.95
N ALA A 204 7.44 2.64 24.12
CA ALA A 204 6.70 2.55 25.37
C ALA A 204 6.23 3.91 25.91
N GLY A 205 6.86 5.00 25.46
CA GLY A 205 6.45 6.38 25.79
C GLY A 205 5.24 6.86 25.00
N GLY A 206 4.67 6.04 24.12
CA GLY A 206 3.60 6.45 23.21
C GLY A 206 4.08 7.35 22.06
N GLY A 207 5.39 7.56 21.92
CA GLY A 207 5.97 8.35 20.83
C GLY A 207 5.64 7.75 19.46
N MET A 208 5.58 6.42 19.38
CA MET A 208 5.16 5.70 18.19
C MET A 208 3.69 5.97 17.82
N ASP A 209 2.78 5.93 18.80
CA ASP A 209 1.35 6.18 18.57
C ASP A 209 1.07 7.64 18.20
N ILE A 210 1.83 8.57 18.78
CA ILE A 210 1.79 9.99 18.41
C ILE A 210 2.31 10.19 16.99
N LEU A 211 3.42 9.54 16.63
CA LEU A 211 3.99 9.62 15.29
C LEU A 211 3.01 9.02 14.26
N ILE A 212 2.42 7.87 14.57
CA ILE A 212 1.38 7.23 13.75
C ILE A 212 0.18 8.15 13.60
N SER A 213 -0.33 8.73 14.69
CA SER A 213 -1.48 9.64 14.64
C SER A 213 -1.18 10.92 13.86
N ALA A 214 0.05 11.44 13.96
CA ALA A 214 0.49 12.62 13.22
C ALA A 214 0.76 12.35 11.74
N LEU A 215 1.19 11.13 11.39
CA LEU A 215 1.48 10.73 10.01
C LEU A 215 0.23 10.20 9.29
N THR A 216 -0.75 9.65 10.01
CA THR A 216 -2.02 9.12 9.44
C THR A 216 -2.68 10.06 8.40
N PRO A 217 -2.79 11.38 8.64
CA PRO A 217 -3.34 12.30 7.65
C PRO A 217 -2.53 12.36 6.35
N PHE A 218 -1.20 12.30 6.45
CA PHE A 218 -0.29 12.29 5.31
C PHE A 218 -0.29 10.93 4.60
N THR A 219 -0.29 9.83 5.35
CA THR A 219 -0.32 8.47 4.79
C THR A 219 -1.63 8.21 4.05
N ASN A 220 -2.75 8.70 4.59
CA ASN A 220 -4.04 8.68 3.89
C ASN A 220 -4.03 9.57 2.64
N PHE A 221 -3.37 10.72 2.70
CA PHE A 221 -3.23 11.61 1.53
C PHE A 221 -2.44 10.95 0.39
N VAL A 222 -1.43 10.16 0.71
CA VAL A 222 -0.60 9.46 -0.30
C VAL A 222 -1.07 8.03 -0.60
N GLY A 223 -2.19 7.59 -0.01
CA GLY A 223 -2.78 6.27 -0.27
C GLY A 223 -2.02 5.08 0.34
N MET A 224 -1.23 5.30 1.40
CA MET A 224 -0.58 4.20 2.13
C MET A 224 -1.53 3.63 3.20
N PRO A 225 -1.82 2.31 3.21
CA PRO A 225 -2.62 1.67 4.25
C PRO A 225 -2.01 1.84 5.64
N ALA A 226 -2.85 2.00 6.66
CA ALA A 226 -2.41 2.17 8.04
C ALA A 226 -1.64 0.93 8.55
N GLU A 227 -1.96 -0.25 8.03
CA GLU A 227 -1.34 -1.53 8.36
C GLU A 227 0.09 -1.65 7.80
N ALA A 228 0.46 -0.83 6.80
CA ALA A 228 1.83 -0.73 6.28
C ALA A 228 2.69 0.29 7.06
N LEU A 229 2.09 1.12 7.91
CA LEU A 229 2.78 2.15 8.67
C LEU A 229 3.77 1.59 9.71
N PRO A 230 3.48 0.49 10.44
CA PRO A 230 4.48 -0.16 11.28
C PRO A 230 5.71 -0.59 10.48
N MET A 231 5.51 -1.07 9.25
CA MET A 231 6.60 -1.43 8.34
C MET A 231 7.42 -0.21 7.93
N ALA A 232 6.77 0.89 7.52
CA ALA A 232 7.42 2.15 7.13
C ALA A 232 8.31 2.72 8.25
N ILE A 233 7.89 2.58 9.51
CA ILE A 233 8.65 3.09 10.66
C ILE A 233 9.73 2.12 11.10
N MET A 234 9.44 0.81 11.10
CA MET A 234 10.43 -0.19 11.54
C MET A 234 11.56 -0.37 10.54
N ARG A 235 11.34 -0.15 9.25
CA ARG A 235 12.33 -0.46 8.22
C ARG A 235 13.61 0.38 8.33
N PRO A 236 13.57 1.71 8.55
CA PRO A 236 14.75 2.51 8.85
C PRO A 236 15.49 2.08 10.13
N LEU A 237 14.81 1.41 11.07
CA LEU A 237 15.35 1.07 12.39
C LEU A 237 15.93 -0.35 12.46
N SER A 238 15.24 -1.34 11.88
CA SER A 238 15.56 -2.75 12.05
C SER A 238 15.12 -3.61 10.87
N GLY A 239 16.08 -4.28 10.25
CA GLY A 239 15.84 -5.15 9.10
C GLY A 239 15.13 -6.43 9.51
N SER A 240 15.53 -7.03 10.64
CA SER A 240 14.90 -8.23 11.19
C SER A 240 13.49 -7.96 11.73
N GLY A 241 13.28 -6.81 12.39
CA GLY A 241 11.95 -6.40 12.84
C GLY A 241 10.98 -6.17 11.68
N SER A 242 11.44 -5.50 10.62
CA SER A 242 10.67 -5.34 9.39
C SER A 242 10.41 -6.63 8.64
N LEU A 243 11.37 -7.57 8.64
CA LEU A 243 11.14 -8.91 8.06
C LEU A 243 10.01 -9.64 8.79
N GLY A 244 9.95 -9.54 10.11
CA GLY A 244 8.87 -10.10 10.93
C GLY A 244 7.51 -9.51 10.59
N ILE A 245 7.42 -8.17 10.56
CA ILE A 245 6.20 -7.44 10.18
C ILE A 245 5.75 -7.82 8.77
N MET A 246 6.67 -7.84 7.81
CA MET A 246 6.39 -8.23 6.43
C MET A 246 5.87 -9.68 6.36
N ALA A 247 6.51 -10.61 7.06
CA ALA A 247 6.09 -12.01 7.09
C ALA A 247 4.70 -12.19 7.72
N GLU A 248 4.39 -11.46 8.80
CA GLU A 248 3.07 -11.45 9.44
C GLU A 248 1.99 -10.90 8.50
N ILE A 249 2.26 -9.78 7.82
CA ILE A 249 1.34 -9.16 6.87
C ILE A 249 1.09 -10.09 5.67
N ILE A 250 2.14 -10.72 5.13
CA ILE A 250 2.03 -11.70 4.05
C ILE A 250 1.27 -12.96 4.50
N ALA A 251 1.51 -13.45 5.72
CA ALA A 251 0.78 -14.60 6.26
C ALA A 251 -0.71 -14.30 6.45
N THR A 252 -1.05 -13.06 6.82
CA THR A 252 -2.42 -12.62 7.08
C THR A 252 -3.20 -12.30 5.81
N HIS A 253 -2.59 -11.55 4.88
CA HIS A 253 -3.28 -11.02 3.69
C HIS A 253 -2.95 -11.78 2.40
N GLY A 254 -1.91 -12.61 2.41
CA GLY A 254 -1.37 -13.29 1.24
C GLY A 254 -0.26 -12.48 0.54
N PRO A 255 0.70 -13.16 -0.11
CA PRO A 255 1.84 -12.50 -0.77
C PRO A 255 1.44 -11.67 -1.99
N ASP A 256 0.36 -12.04 -2.69
CA ASP A 256 -0.15 -11.34 -3.87
C ASP A 256 -1.13 -10.20 -3.51
N SER A 257 -1.38 -9.96 -2.22
CA SER A 257 -2.19 -8.83 -1.78
C SER A 257 -1.45 -7.51 -1.99
N PHE A 258 -2.20 -6.43 -2.22
CA PHE A 258 -1.63 -5.07 -2.33
C PHE A 258 -0.70 -4.76 -1.16
N ILE A 259 -1.15 -5.01 0.07
CA ILE A 259 -0.34 -4.75 1.25
C ILE A 259 0.87 -5.66 1.31
N GLY A 260 0.75 -6.93 0.92
CA GLY A 260 1.88 -7.87 0.79
C GLY A 260 2.94 -7.40 -0.20
N ILE A 261 2.52 -6.91 -1.38
CA ILE A 261 3.41 -6.34 -2.40
C ILE A 261 4.05 -5.04 -1.91
N LEU A 262 3.28 -4.18 -1.24
CA LEU A 262 3.74 -2.92 -0.66
C LEU A 262 4.81 -3.14 0.40
N VAL A 263 4.56 -4.00 1.40
CA VAL A 263 5.55 -4.28 2.44
C VAL A 263 6.76 -5.05 1.92
N SER A 264 6.58 -5.92 0.91
CA SER A 264 7.69 -6.58 0.23
C SER A 264 8.54 -5.59 -0.56
N THR A 265 7.89 -4.61 -1.19
CA THR A 265 8.55 -3.49 -1.85
C THR A 265 9.36 -2.70 -0.84
N PHE A 266 8.76 -2.28 0.28
CA PHE A 266 9.46 -1.51 1.31
C PHE A 266 10.69 -2.28 1.76
N PHE A 267 10.52 -3.56 2.07
CA PHE A 267 11.63 -4.40 2.48
C PHE A 267 12.76 -4.46 1.44
N GLY A 268 12.44 -4.50 0.15
CA GLY A 268 13.43 -4.60 -0.93
C GLY A 268 14.02 -3.27 -1.41
N SER A 269 13.33 -2.14 -1.24
CA SER A 269 13.71 -0.84 -1.83
C SER A 269 14.27 0.18 -0.83
N THR A 270 14.23 -0.14 0.46
CA THR A 270 14.62 0.77 1.55
C THR A 270 15.58 0.06 2.49
N GLU A 271 16.33 0.77 3.32
CA GLU A 271 17.31 0.18 4.22
C GLU A 271 17.09 0.54 5.68
N THR A 272 17.87 -0.14 6.53
CA THR A 272 17.99 0.16 7.96
C THR A 272 18.86 1.40 8.20
N THR A 273 18.42 2.54 7.68
CA THR A 273 19.13 3.83 7.69
C THR A 273 19.80 4.14 9.04
N PHE A 274 19.09 3.96 10.16
CA PHE A 274 19.62 4.21 11.50
C PHE A 274 20.62 3.14 11.96
N TYR A 275 20.40 1.87 11.61
CA TYR A 275 21.34 0.79 11.91
C TYR A 275 22.66 0.99 11.15
N VAL A 276 22.61 1.33 9.86
CA VAL A 276 23.80 1.60 9.05
C VAL A 276 24.62 2.73 9.65
N ILE A 277 23.97 3.83 10.06
CA ILE A 277 24.64 4.96 10.71
C ILE A 277 25.19 4.55 12.10
N ALA A 278 24.42 3.84 12.92
CA ALA A 278 24.85 3.49 14.27
C ALA A 278 26.02 2.49 14.27
N VAL A 279 25.98 1.50 13.39
CA VAL A 279 26.90 0.36 13.42
C VAL A 279 28.09 0.58 12.48
N TYR A 280 27.86 0.89 11.21
CA TYR A 280 28.96 1.05 10.25
C TYR A 280 29.70 2.37 10.42
N PHE A 281 28.99 3.49 10.61
CA PHE A 281 29.67 4.77 10.87
C PHE A 281 30.18 4.87 12.32
N GLY A 282 29.49 4.26 13.28
CA GLY A 282 29.94 4.17 14.67
C GLY A 282 31.26 3.41 14.83
N ALA A 283 31.41 2.26 14.15
CA ALA A 283 32.62 1.44 14.24
C ALA A 283 33.91 2.18 13.83
N VAL A 284 33.81 3.14 12.91
CA VAL A 284 34.95 3.96 12.42
C VAL A 284 34.87 5.42 12.85
N ASN A 285 34.03 5.75 13.84
CA ASN A 285 33.91 7.09 14.40
C ASN A 285 33.63 8.22 13.38
N ILE A 286 32.83 7.95 12.33
CA ILE A 286 32.38 8.99 11.40
C ILE A 286 31.41 9.94 12.12
N ARG A 287 31.72 11.24 12.13
CA ARG A 287 30.96 12.25 12.88
C ARG A 287 30.02 13.06 11.98
N LYS A 288 30.32 13.19 10.68
CA LYS A 288 29.51 13.98 9.73
C LYS A 288 28.48 13.12 9.00
N THR A 289 27.39 12.77 9.68
CA THR A 289 26.38 11.82 9.16
C THR A 289 25.11 12.47 8.58
N ARG A 290 24.93 13.79 8.77
CA ARG A 290 23.67 14.52 8.43
C ARG A 290 23.16 14.30 7.00
N HIS A 291 24.06 14.24 6.01
CA HIS A 291 23.68 14.08 4.61
C HIS A 291 23.31 12.64 4.28
N ALA A 292 23.96 11.65 4.91
CA ALA A 292 23.62 10.25 4.77
C ALA A 292 22.26 9.94 5.39
N LEU A 293 21.96 10.52 6.56
CA LEU A 293 20.64 10.41 7.18
C LEU A 293 19.54 10.99 6.27
N ALA A 294 19.75 12.19 5.74
CA ALA A 294 18.78 12.82 4.85
C ALA A 294 18.56 12.01 3.56
N ALA A 295 19.63 11.51 2.94
CA ALA A 295 19.53 10.69 1.73
C ALA A 295 18.83 9.34 1.99
N GLY A 296 19.14 8.67 3.10
CA GLY A 296 18.49 7.42 3.50
C GLY A 296 17.00 7.60 3.73
N LEU A 297 16.60 8.59 4.53
CA LEU A 297 15.18 8.88 4.79
C LEU A 297 14.41 9.30 3.53
N LEU A 298 15.04 10.02 2.59
CA LEU A 298 14.41 10.36 1.30
C LEU A 298 14.21 9.13 0.41
N ALA A 299 15.16 8.18 0.41
CA ALA A 299 14.99 6.91 -0.28
C ALA A 299 13.88 6.06 0.37
N ASP A 300 13.79 6.06 1.69
CA ASP A 300 12.73 5.39 2.45
C ASP A 300 11.35 5.98 2.09
N ILE A 301 11.23 7.31 2.01
CA ILE A 301 10.01 8.01 1.56
C ILE A 301 9.67 7.69 0.10
N ALA A 302 10.65 7.65 -0.80
CA ALA A 302 10.41 7.29 -2.20
C ALA A 302 9.88 5.86 -2.35
N GLY A 303 10.35 4.92 -1.51
CA GLY A 303 9.82 3.56 -1.46
C GLY A 303 8.37 3.49 -0.97
N ILE A 304 7.92 4.47 -0.19
CA ILE A 304 6.58 4.53 0.42
C ILE A 304 5.48 4.99 -0.55
N LEU A 305 5.80 5.85 -1.51
CA LEU A 305 4.81 6.62 -2.28
C LEU A 305 4.30 5.96 -3.59
N GLY A 306 4.85 4.83 -4.02
CA GLY A 306 4.57 4.30 -5.36
C GLY A 306 3.85 2.96 -5.36
N VAL A 307 2.56 2.91 -5.70
CA VAL A 307 1.94 1.62 -6.12
C VAL A 307 1.31 1.68 -7.52
N ALA A 308 0.43 2.64 -7.81
CA ALA A 308 -0.16 2.76 -9.16
C ALA A 308 0.82 3.37 -10.18
N GLU A 309 1.49 4.46 -9.80
CA GLU A 309 2.63 5.02 -10.54
C GLU A 309 3.72 3.96 -10.71
N LYS A 310 3.99 3.21 -9.63
CA LYS A 310 5.03 2.20 -9.61
C LYS A 310 4.78 1.06 -10.59
N LEU A 311 3.56 0.50 -10.68
CA LEU A 311 3.23 -0.53 -11.67
C LEU A 311 3.49 -0.05 -13.11
N LEU A 312 3.19 1.21 -13.42
CA LEU A 312 3.39 1.79 -14.74
C LEU A 312 4.88 2.10 -15.01
N VAL A 313 5.58 2.69 -14.05
CA VAL A 313 7.02 3.00 -14.14
C VAL A 313 7.86 1.72 -14.23
N GLU A 314 7.58 0.71 -13.42
CA GLU A 314 8.24 -0.60 -13.46
C GLU A 314 7.97 -1.36 -14.77
N SER A 315 6.81 -1.12 -15.40
CA SER A 315 6.50 -1.65 -16.73
C SER A 315 7.18 -0.87 -17.87
N GLY A 316 8.04 0.11 -17.54
CA GLY A 316 8.83 0.89 -18.49
C GLY A 316 8.11 2.11 -19.07
N PHE A 317 6.97 2.52 -18.50
CA PHE A 317 6.22 3.68 -18.99
C PHE A 317 6.67 4.98 -18.31
N LYS A 318 6.75 6.07 -19.09
CA LYS A 318 6.93 7.41 -18.55
C LYS A 318 5.59 7.94 -18.05
N VAL A 319 5.44 8.08 -16.73
CA VAL A 319 4.22 8.57 -16.10
C VAL A 319 4.31 10.08 -15.88
N LYS A 320 3.23 10.81 -16.17
CA LYS A 320 3.06 12.23 -15.82
C LYS A 320 1.76 12.38 -15.05
N ILE A 321 1.87 12.85 -13.80
CA ILE A 321 0.73 13.11 -12.93
C ILE A 321 0.39 14.60 -12.99
N PHE A 322 -0.90 14.92 -13.01
CA PHE A 322 -1.35 16.29 -12.89
C PHE A 322 -1.07 16.79 -11.46
N PRO A 323 -0.27 17.85 -11.26
CA PRO A 323 0.30 18.18 -9.93
C PRO A 323 -0.64 18.98 -9.02
N HIS A 324 -1.86 19.27 -9.47
CA HIS A 324 -2.79 20.13 -8.73
C HIS A 324 -4.01 19.34 -8.27
N ASP A 325 -4.42 19.59 -7.01
CA ASP A 325 -5.62 19.01 -6.41
C ASP A 325 -6.88 19.80 -6.84
N ARG A 326 -7.17 19.79 -8.14
CA ARG A 326 -8.36 20.38 -8.76
C ARG A 326 -8.73 19.65 -10.04
N VAL A 327 -9.99 19.84 -10.48
CA VAL A 327 -10.41 19.39 -11.81
C VAL A 327 -9.54 20.05 -12.89
N ILE A 328 -9.05 19.25 -13.82
CA ILE A 328 -8.24 19.72 -14.95
C ILE A 328 -9.17 20.36 -15.99
N GLY A 329 -8.87 21.61 -16.37
CA GLY A 329 -9.66 22.33 -17.37
C GLY A 329 -9.48 21.72 -18.76
N LYS A 330 -10.48 21.87 -19.65
CA LYS A 330 -10.47 21.27 -20.99
C LYS A 330 -9.18 21.58 -21.79
N GLU A 331 -8.79 22.85 -21.84
CA GLU A 331 -7.58 23.29 -22.56
C GLU A 331 -6.31 22.70 -21.95
N GLU A 332 -6.25 22.61 -20.62
CA GLU A 332 -5.12 22.05 -19.88
C GLU A 332 -5.04 20.52 -20.05
N LEU A 333 -6.19 19.84 -20.08
CA LEU A 333 -6.28 18.41 -20.39
C LEU A 333 -5.74 18.14 -21.79
N ILE A 334 -6.22 18.88 -22.80
CA ILE A 334 -5.73 18.76 -24.18
C ILE A 334 -4.22 18.99 -24.24
N LYS A 335 -3.72 20.09 -23.64
CA LYS A 335 -2.29 20.43 -23.64
C LYS A 335 -1.43 19.34 -23.01
N ASN A 336 -1.89 18.72 -21.92
CA ASN A 336 -1.13 17.70 -21.20
C ASN A 336 -1.26 16.29 -21.82
N ALA A 337 -2.40 15.97 -22.42
CA ALA A 337 -2.72 14.64 -22.92
C ALA A 337 -2.40 14.42 -24.41
N LYS A 338 -2.18 15.48 -25.20
CA LYS A 338 -1.98 15.44 -26.67
C LYS A 338 -0.99 14.37 -27.14
N ASN A 339 0.11 14.20 -26.41
CA ASN A 339 1.21 13.30 -26.77
C ASN A 339 1.23 12.00 -25.95
N ALA A 340 0.20 11.73 -25.14
CA ALA A 340 0.17 10.54 -24.29
C ALA A 340 -0.30 9.30 -25.08
N ASP A 341 0.40 8.18 -24.90
CA ASP A 341 -0.01 6.88 -25.45
C ASP A 341 -1.17 6.25 -24.68
N ALA A 342 -1.35 6.63 -23.42
CA ALA A 342 -2.41 6.16 -22.54
C ALA A 342 -2.79 7.25 -21.54
N ILE A 343 -4.07 7.27 -21.14
CA ILE A 343 -4.61 8.21 -20.16
C ILE A 343 -5.34 7.42 -19.08
N ILE A 344 -5.02 7.66 -17.81
CA ILE A 344 -5.87 7.28 -16.68
C ILE A 344 -6.64 8.53 -16.29
N SER A 345 -7.97 8.49 -16.43
CA SER A 345 -8.85 9.63 -16.14
C SER A 345 -9.67 9.41 -14.89
N LEU A 346 -10.08 10.49 -14.23
CA LEU A 346 -11.13 10.43 -13.22
C LEU A 346 -12.52 10.61 -13.87
N LEU A 347 -13.57 10.51 -13.07
CA LEU A 347 -14.94 10.76 -13.52
C LEU A 347 -15.22 12.24 -13.87
N THR A 348 -14.35 13.15 -13.43
CA THR A 348 -14.49 14.61 -13.57
C THR A 348 -14.09 15.13 -14.94
N GLU A 349 -13.17 14.45 -15.64
CA GLU A 349 -12.71 14.87 -16.95
C GLU A 349 -13.64 14.39 -18.06
N LYS A 350 -14.04 15.33 -18.93
CA LYS A 350 -14.91 15.03 -20.07
C LYS A 350 -14.09 14.80 -21.34
N PHE A 351 -14.13 13.58 -21.85
CA PHE A 351 -13.56 13.17 -23.14
C PHE A 351 -14.66 13.20 -24.20
N ASP A 352 -15.03 14.41 -24.61
CA ASP A 352 -15.90 14.64 -25.77
C ASP A 352 -15.11 14.53 -27.08
N ARG A 353 -15.82 14.67 -28.22
CA ARG A 353 -15.21 14.54 -29.55
C ARG A 353 -14.04 15.50 -29.75
N GLU A 354 -14.16 16.72 -29.26
CA GLU A 354 -13.13 17.75 -29.41
C GLU A 354 -11.86 17.37 -28.64
N VAL A 355 -11.98 16.86 -27.41
CA VAL A 355 -10.81 16.36 -26.66
C VAL A 355 -10.21 15.13 -27.34
N ILE A 356 -11.04 14.16 -27.73
CA ILE A 356 -10.61 12.90 -28.36
C ILE A 356 -9.86 13.18 -29.68
N ASP A 357 -10.32 14.14 -30.49
CA ASP A 357 -9.65 14.52 -31.74
C ASP A 357 -8.23 15.06 -31.54
N GLN A 358 -7.90 15.58 -30.35
CA GLN A 358 -6.57 16.06 -30.03
C GLN A 358 -5.62 14.95 -29.53
N LEU A 359 -6.12 13.74 -29.26
CA LEU A 359 -5.35 12.63 -28.72
C LEU A 359 -4.71 11.80 -29.85
N VAL A 360 -3.61 12.33 -30.42
CA VAL A 360 -3.02 11.79 -31.66
C VAL A 360 -2.44 10.38 -31.49
N ASN A 361 -1.83 10.09 -30.33
CA ASN A 361 -1.12 8.83 -30.08
C ASN A 361 -1.84 7.90 -29.10
N CYS A 362 -2.95 8.34 -28.53
CA CYS A 362 -3.59 7.64 -27.42
C CYS A 362 -4.20 6.31 -27.89
N LYS A 363 -3.80 5.21 -27.26
CA LYS A 363 -4.33 3.86 -27.52
C LYS A 363 -5.40 3.45 -26.51
N ILE A 364 -5.37 4.03 -25.31
CA ILE A 364 -6.30 3.69 -24.23
C ILE A 364 -6.64 4.89 -23.33
N ILE A 365 -7.93 5.02 -23.02
CA ILE A 365 -8.43 5.84 -21.91
C ILE A 365 -8.98 4.89 -20.83
N ALA A 366 -8.23 4.73 -19.74
CA ALA A 366 -8.61 3.93 -18.59
C ALA A 366 -9.32 4.79 -17.54
N ASN A 367 -10.64 4.70 -17.50
CA ASN A 367 -11.45 5.48 -16.58
C ASN A 367 -11.39 4.89 -15.18
N TYR A 368 -10.89 5.67 -14.22
CA TYR A 368 -10.87 5.36 -12.78
C TYR A 368 -12.26 5.55 -12.15
N ALA A 369 -13.25 4.89 -12.72
CA ALA A 369 -14.64 4.89 -12.28
C ALA A 369 -15.38 3.73 -12.93
N VAL A 370 -16.55 3.35 -12.41
CA VAL A 370 -17.46 2.42 -13.10
C VAL A 370 -18.32 3.13 -14.12
N GLY A 371 -18.89 4.29 -13.75
CA GLY A 371 -19.63 5.11 -14.69
C GLY A 371 -18.69 5.75 -15.70
N PHE A 372 -19.08 5.75 -16.97
CA PHE A 372 -18.27 6.21 -18.10
C PHE A 372 -18.99 7.28 -18.93
N ASN A 373 -19.99 7.94 -18.34
CA ASN A 373 -20.77 9.00 -19.00
C ASN A 373 -19.94 10.25 -19.34
N ASN A 374 -18.73 10.36 -18.78
CA ASN A 374 -17.76 11.40 -19.06
C ASN A 374 -16.96 11.16 -20.35
N ILE A 375 -17.06 9.98 -20.99
CA ILE A 375 -16.31 9.61 -22.20
C ILE A 375 -17.27 9.25 -23.33
N ASP A 376 -17.09 9.82 -24.53
CA ASP A 376 -17.77 9.37 -25.75
C ASP A 376 -17.12 8.07 -26.26
N VAL A 377 -17.54 6.94 -25.68
CA VAL A 377 -16.96 5.60 -25.93
C VAL A 377 -17.05 5.17 -27.39
N GLU A 378 -18.17 5.49 -28.06
CA GLU A 378 -18.35 5.15 -29.48
C GLU A 378 -17.43 6.00 -30.38
N TYR A 379 -17.27 7.28 -30.06
CA TYR A 379 -16.33 8.12 -30.80
C TYR A 379 -14.87 7.71 -30.56
N ALA A 380 -14.49 7.42 -29.31
CA ALA A 380 -13.17 6.87 -28.97
C ALA A 380 -12.89 5.58 -29.76
N LYS A 381 -13.88 4.67 -29.86
CA LYS A 381 -13.80 3.46 -30.68
C LYS A 381 -13.53 3.77 -32.15
N SER A 382 -14.23 4.75 -32.72
CA SER A 382 -14.05 5.16 -34.12
C SER A 382 -12.64 5.70 -34.43
N LYS A 383 -11.93 6.19 -33.40
CA LYS A 383 -10.54 6.64 -33.46
C LYS A 383 -9.52 5.55 -33.09
N GLY A 384 -9.97 4.32 -32.84
CA GLY A 384 -9.12 3.21 -32.44
C GLY A 384 -8.65 3.25 -30.98
N ILE A 385 -9.27 4.09 -30.15
CA ILE A 385 -8.92 4.23 -28.73
C ILE A 385 -9.77 3.27 -27.90
N ILE A 386 -9.12 2.38 -27.16
CA ILE A 386 -9.78 1.46 -26.23
C ILE A 386 -10.22 2.26 -24.99
N VAL A 387 -11.45 2.07 -24.53
CA VAL A 387 -11.92 2.66 -23.28
C VAL A 387 -12.17 1.54 -22.27
N THR A 388 -11.61 1.68 -21.07
CA THR A 388 -11.83 0.73 -19.97
C THR A 388 -12.40 1.45 -18.76
N ASN A 389 -13.00 0.68 -17.86
CA ASN A 389 -13.50 1.18 -16.57
C ASN A 389 -13.11 0.20 -15.44
N THR A 390 -13.55 0.47 -14.21
CA THR A 390 -13.18 -0.35 -13.03
C THR A 390 -14.38 -1.08 -12.40
N PRO A 391 -15.09 -1.98 -13.14
CA PRO A 391 -16.23 -2.73 -12.62
C PRO A 391 -15.80 -3.71 -11.53
N ASP A 392 -16.79 -4.22 -10.80
CA ASP A 392 -16.66 -5.27 -9.78
C ASP A 392 -15.93 -4.81 -8.49
N VAL A 393 -14.76 -4.18 -8.60
CA VAL A 393 -13.88 -3.80 -7.47
C VAL A 393 -14.50 -2.83 -6.46
N LEU A 394 -15.50 -2.04 -6.87
CA LEU A 394 -16.17 -1.03 -6.03
C LEU A 394 -17.59 -1.40 -5.57
N THR A 395 -18.05 -2.60 -5.94
CA THR A 395 -19.46 -3.01 -5.79
C THR A 395 -19.92 -2.96 -4.33
N ASP A 396 -19.08 -3.46 -3.41
CA ASP A 396 -19.40 -3.54 -1.99
C ASP A 396 -19.38 -2.17 -1.32
N ALA A 397 -18.35 -1.35 -1.56
CA ALA A 397 -18.26 0.00 -1.01
C ALA A 397 -19.49 0.86 -1.38
N THR A 398 -19.94 0.80 -2.64
CA THR A 398 -21.11 1.58 -3.07
C THR A 398 -22.41 1.02 -2.53
N ALA A 399 -22.51 -0.30 -2.38
CA ALA A 399 -23.65 -0.90 -1.71
C ALA A 399 -23.73 -0.53 -0.23
N GLU A 400 -22.58 -0.41 0.45
CA GLU A 400 -22.50 0.01 1.85
C GLU A 400 -22.90 1.46 2.03
N ILE A 401 -22.49 2.38 1.15
CA ILE A 401 -22.95 3.77 1.17
C ILE A 401 -24.46 3.85 0.93
N ALA A 402 -25.02 3.07 -0.01
CA ALA A 402 -26.46 3.05 -0.24
C ALA A 402 -27.24 2.59 0.99
N VAL A 403 -26.81 1.50 1.64
CA VAL A 403 -27.43 1.00 2.88
C VAL A 403 -27.23 1.98 4.05
N SER A 404 -26.07 2.62 4.13
CA SER A 404 -25.77 3.66 5.14
C SER A 404 -26.70 4.85 4.99
N LEU A 405 -26.93 5.33 3.76
CA LEU A 405 -27.91 6.38 3.47
C LEU A 405 -29.33 5.97 3.85
N ILE A 406 -29.74 4.72 3.54
CA ILE A 406 -31.05 4.19 3.94
C ILE A 406 -31.21 4.22 5.47
N LEU A 407 -30.21 3.76 6.21
CA LEU A 407 -30.22 3.74 7.68
C LEU A 407 -30.17 5.16 8.27
N ALA A 408 -29.31 6.02 7.72
CA ALA A 408 -29.16 7.40 8.16
C ALA A 408 -30.44 8.21 7.98
N CYS A 409 -31.11 8.08 6.83
CA CYS A 409 -32.40 8.70 6.58
C CYS A 409 -33.49 8.10 7.47
N SER A 410 -33.63 6.77 7.50
CA SER A 410 -34.70 6.11 8.24
C SER A 410 -34.64 6.35 9.74
N ARG A 411 -33.44 6.47 10.32
CA ARG A 411 -33.23 6.69 11.74
C ARG A 411 -32.85 8.13 12.10
N ARG A 412 -32.92 9.07 11.13
CA ARG A 412 -32.61 10.49 11.30
C ARG A 412 -31.25 10.70 11.99
N ILE A 413 -30.23 9.93 11.57
CA ILE A 413 -28.93 9.84 12.27
C ILE A 413 -28.22 11.19 12.24
N VAL A 414 -28.10 11.83 11.08
CA VAL A 414 -27.40 13.12 10.94
C VAL A 414 -28.12 14.22 11.71
N GLU A 415 -29.45 14.25 11.68
CA GLU A 415 -30.24 15.18 12.50
C GLU A 415 -30.04 14.94 13.99
N SER A 416 -29.96 13.68 14.42
CA SER A 416 -29.71 13.30 15.82
C SER A 416 -28.30 13.68 16.29
N ASP A 417 -27.28 13.44 15.47
CA ASP A 417 -25.91 13.87 15.75
C ASP A 417 -25.84 15.40 15.90
N ASN A 418 -26.45 16.14 14.97
CA ASN A 418 -26.54 17.59 15.05
C ASN A 418 -27.30 18.06 16.31
N PHE A 419 -28.39 17.38 16.69
CA PHE A 419 -29.14 17.69 17.91
C PHE A 419 -28.28 17.53 19.17
N MET A 420 -27.49 16.44 19.24
CA MET A 420 -26.55 16.18 20.32
C MET A 420 -25.41 17.21 20.37
N ARG A 421 -24.75 17.48 19.24
CA ARG A 421 -23.64 18.45 19.16
C ARG A 421 -24.07 19.88 19.52
N ASN A 422 -25.31 20.23 19.20
CA ASN A 422 -25.90 21.51 19.58
C ASN A 422 -26.40 21.54 21.05
N LYS A 423 -26.10 20.52 21.86
CA LYS A 423 -26.47 20.43 23.29
C LYS A 423 -27.97 20.58 23.53
N LYS A 424 -28.81 20.15 22.59
CA LYS A 424 -30.28 20.21 22.71
C LYS A 424 -30.87 19.04 23.49
N PHE A 425 -30.06 18.03 23.78
CA PHE A 425 -30.49 16.85 24.51
C PHE A 425 -30.61 17.14 26.01
N VAL A 426 -31.87 17.19 26.47
CA VAL A 426 -32.22 17.40 27.89
C VAL A 426 -32.67 16.11 28.59
N GLY A 427 -32.94 15.06 27.82
CA GLY A 427 -33.41 13.77 28.32
C GLY A 427 -34.05 12.93 27.22
N TRP A 428 -34.34 11.67 27.53
CA TRP A 428 -35.11 10.79 26.65
C TRP A 428 -36.58 11.19 26.66
N GLU A 429 -37.21 11.29 25.48
CA GLU A 429 -38.64 11.56 25.32
C GLU A 429 -39.26 10.59 24.30
N PRO A 430 -40.52 10.15 24.49
CA PRO A 430 -41.16 9.18 23.59
C PRO A 430 -41.26 9.62 22.11
N GLU A 431 -41.38 10.93 21.87
CA GLU A 431 -41.61 11.49 20.53
C GLU A 431 -40.33 12.03 19.87
N LEU A 432 -39.21 12.04 20.60
CA LEU A 432 -37.96 12.63 20.14
C LEU A 432 -37.41 11.87 18.92
N LEU A 433 -37.30 12.59 17.80
CA LEU A 433 -36.63 12.14 16.57
C LEU A 433 -37.07 10.75 16.06
N LYS A 434 -38.36 10.42 16.19
CA LYS A 434 -38.91 9.15 15.68
C LYS A 434 -38.58 8.91 14.21
N GLY A 435 -38.12 7.70 13.94
CA GLY A 435 -37.71 7.22 12.62
C GLY A 435 -38.67 6.20 12.01
N VAL A 436 -38.23 5.58 10.91
CA VAL A 436 -38.91 4.50 10.20
C VAL A 436 -38.17 3.19 10.46
N GLN A 437 -38.90 2.18 10.92
CA GLN A 437 -38.39 0.81 11.04
C GLN A 437 -38.37 0.12 9.67
N LEU A 438 -37.29 -0.59 9.34
CA LEU A 438 -37.13 -1.30 8.06
C LEU A 438 -37.83 -2.66 8.01
N SER A 439 -37.83 -3.42 9.11
CA SER A 439 -38.41 -4.76 9.14
C SER A 439 -39.88 -4.76 8.73
N GLY A 440 -40.24 -5.66 7.80
CA GLY A 440 -41.57 -5.77 7.22
C GLY A 440 -41.90 -4.74 6.14
N LYS A 441 -41.03 -3.74 5.87
CA LYS A 441 -41.23 -2.73 4.81
C LYS A 441 -40.95 -3.28 3.42
N THR A 442 -41.50 -2.60 2.42
CA THR A 442 -41.24 -2.90 1.01
C THR A 442 -40.05 -2.07 0.51
N PHE A 443 -38.99 -2.74 0.09
CA PHE A 443 -37.82 -2.15 -0.54
C PHE A 443 -37.92 -2.23 -2.07
N GLY A 444 -37.96 -1.07 -2.73
CA GLY A 444 -37.99 -0.90 -4.17
C GLY A 444 -36.59 -0.67 -4.75
N LEU A 445 -36.05 -1.68 -5.42
CA LEU A 445 -34.75 -1.60 -6.09
C LEU A 445 -34.91 -1.15 -7.55
N ILE A 446 -34.35 0.00 -7.93
CA ILE A 446 -34.31 0.48 -9.31
C ILE A 446 -32.93 0.14 -9.89
N GLY A 447 -32.85 -0.98 -10.64
CA GLY A 447 -31.62 -1.48 -11.24
C GLY A 447 -30.99 -2.65 -10.48
N ALA A 448 -31.35 -3.89 -10.87
CA ALA A 448 -30.73 -5.12 -10.36
C ALA A 448 -29.45 -5.48 -11.15
N GLY A 449 -28.46 -4.59 -11.09
CA GLY A 449 -27.07 -4.82 -11.53
C GLY A 449 -26.17 -5.26 -10.38
N ARG A 450 -24.84 -5.24 -10.55
CA ARG A 450 -23.86 -5.64 -9.52
C ARG A 450 -24.11 -4.96 -8.17
N ILE A 451 -24.12 -3.62 -8.17
CA ILE A 451 -24.36 -2.81 -6.96
C ILE A 451 -25.76 -3.06 -6.40
N GLY A 452 -26.78 -3.05 -7.25
CA GLY A 452 -28.16 -3.27 -6.78
C GLY A 452 -28.39 -4.65 -6.15
N ILE A 453 -27.73 -5.70 -6.66
CA ILE A 453 -27.75 -7.04 -6.07
C ILE A 453 -27.02 -7.02 -4.71
N ALA A 454 -25.86 -6.38 -4.62
CA ALA A 454 -25.12 -6.24 -3.37
C ALA A 454 -25.88 -5.45 -2.29
N VAL A 455 -26.67 -4.45 -2.69
CA VAL A 455 -27.59 -3.72 -1.80
C VAL A 455 -28.74 -4.61 -1.36
N ALA A 456 -29.39 -5.31 -2.29
CA ALA A 456 -30.49 -6.23 -1.98
C ALA A 456 -30.07 -7.33 -1.01
N LYS A 457 -28.84 -7.86 -1.14
CA LYS A 457 -28.26 -8.84 -0.20
C LYS A 457 -28.20 -8.30 1.23
N ARG A 458 -27.72 -7.07 1.40
CA ARG A 458 -27.62 -6.40 2.71
C ARG A 458 -29.00 -6.05 3.27
N ILE A 459 -29.90 -5.54 2.44
CA ILE A 459 -31.26 -5.14 2.84
C ILE A 459 -32.13 -6.33 3.25
N LYS A 460 -31.95 -7.50 2.62
CA LYS A 460 -32.69 -8.72 2.98
C LYS A 460 -32.52 -9.09 4.46
N SER A 461 -31.34 -8.87 5.03
CA SER A 461 -31.04 -9.13 6.44
C SER A 461 -31.83 -8.24 7.41
N PHE A 462 -32.35 -7.10 6.95
CA PHE A 462 -33.22 -6.23 7.76
C PHE A 462 -34.71 -6.63 7.72
N GLY A 463 -35.06 -7.72 7.04
CA GLY A 463 -36.44 -8.23 6.97
C GLY A 463 -37.35 -7.47 5.99
N CYS A 464 -36.78 -6.77 5.02
CA CYS A 464 -37.53 -6.07 3.97
C CYS A 464 -38.04 -7.03 2.89
N LYS A 465 -39.23 -6.75 2.34
CA LYS A 465 -39.75 -7.39 1.13
C LYS A 465 -39.20 -6.67 -0.10
N ILE A 466 -38.55 -7.39 -1.01
CA ILE A 466 -37.86 -6.77 -2.14
C ILE A 466 -38.76 -6.82 -3.40
N ILE A 467 -38.99 -5.66 -4.01
CA ILE A 467 -39.51 -5.53 -5.37
C ILE A 467 -38.49 -4.76 -6.21
N TYR A 468 -38.44 -5.01 -7.50
CA TYR A 468 -37.45 -4.34 -8.35
C TYR A 468 -37.97 -3.97 -9.73
N TYR A 469 -37.33 -2.95 -10.29
CA TYR A 469 -37.49 -2.53 -11.67
C TYR A 469 -36.16 -2.74 -12.41
N ASN A 470 -36.22 -3.40 -13.56
CA ASN A 470 -35.09 -3.59 -14.46
C ASN A 470 -35.60 -3.83 -15.89
N ARG A 471 -34.75 -3.60 -16.90
CA ARG A 471 -35.10 -3.86 -18.32
C ARG A 471 -35.50 -5.32 -18.52
N SER A 472 -34.57 -6.24 -18.23
CA SER A 472 -34.82 -7.69 -18.26
C SER A 472 -35.16 -8.25 -16.87
N LYS A 473 -35.86 -9.38 -16.87
CA LYS A 473 -36.10 -10.16 -15.65
C LYS A 473 -34.79 -10.84 -15.21
N LYS A 474 -34.54 -10.91 -13.90
CA LYS A 474 -33.33 -11.53 -13.32
C LYS A 474 -33.73 -12.76 -12.50
N ILE A 475 -33.79 -13.92 -13.15
CA ILE A 475 -34.35 -15.16 -12.57
C ILE A 475 -33.59 -15.59 -11.30
N GLU A 476 -32.25 -15.59 -11.36
CA GLU A 476 -31.41 -15.95 -10.21
C GLU A 476 -31.60 -15.00 -9.03
N PHE A 477 -31.69 -13.69 -9.31
CA PHE A 477 -31.97 -12.66 -8.31
C PHE A 477 -33.33 -12.86 -7.63
N GLU A 478 -34.38 -13.19 -8.39
CA GLU A 478 -35.71 -13.48 -7.81
C GLU A 478 -35.67 -14.73 -6.93
N LYS A 479 -34.98 -15.79 -7.37
CA LYS A 479 -34.86 -17.03 -6.62
C LYS A 479 -34.07 -16.84 -5.32
N GLU A 480 -32.95 -16.13 -5.37
CA GLU A 480 -32.07 -15.93 -4.21
C GLU A 480 -32.67 -14.97 -3.18
N PHE A 481 -33.27 -13.86 -3.62
CA PHE A 481 -33.72 -12.80 -2.72
C PHE A 481 -35.24 -12.79 -2.48
N GLY A 482 -36.00 -13.68 -3.12
CA GLY A 482 -37.47 -13.62 -3.11
C GLY A 482 -38.01 -12.34 -3.74
N ALA A 483 -37.21 -11.70 -4.59
CA ALA A 483 -37.53 -10.42 -5.19
C ALA A 483 -38.59 -10.58 -6.30
N LYS A 484 -39.45 -9.57 -6.49
CA LYS A 484 -40.45 -9.58 -7.57
C LYS A 484 -40.26 -8.42 -8.53
N LYS A 485 -40.12 -8.71 -9.83
CA LYS A 485 -40.11 -7.66 -10.86
C LYS A 485 -41.48 -7.00 -10.95
N VAL A 486 -41.51 -5.67 -10.98
CA VAL A 486 -42.73 -4.87 -11.16
C VAL A 486 -42.50 -3.72 -12.15
N SER A 487 -43.58 -3.10 -12.62
CA SER A 487 -43.49 -1.82 -13.36
C SER A 487 -42.93 -0.71 -12.48
N LEU A 488 -42.29 0.31 -13.08
CA LEU A 488 -41.78 1.46 -12.34
C LEU A 488 -42.88 2.18 -11.54
N ASN A 489 -44.05 2.42 -12.13
CA ASN A 489 -45.18 3.05 -11.41
C ASN A 489 -45.59 2.25 -10.17
N LYS A 490 -45.71 0.93 -10.31
CA LYS A 490 -46.05 0.05 -9.19
C LYS A 490 -44.98 0.11 -8.10
N LEU A 491 -43.70 0.09 -8.48
CA LEU A 491 -42.58 0.23 -7.54
C LEU A 491 -42.69 1.53 -6.74
N MET A 492 -42.89 2.66 -7.42
CA MET A 492 -42.99 3.98 -6.77
C MET A 492 -44.18 4.06 -5.80
N GLN A 493 -45.33 3.47 -6.17
CA GLN A 493 -46.54 3.48 -5.34
C GLN A 493 -46.47 2.57 -4.11
N THR A 494 -45.78 1.44 -4.19
CA THR A 494 -45.83 0.42 -3.12
C THR A 494 -44.60 0.37 -2.23
N SER A 495 -43.48 0.95 -2.64
CA SER A 495 -42.25 0.93 -1.86
C SER A 495 -42.31 1.90 -0.68
N ASP A 496 -41.73 1.51 0.44
CA ASP A 496 -41.48 2.39 1.59
C ASP A 496 -40.05 2.96 1.53
N ILE A 497 -39.13 2.22 0.89
CA ILE A 497 -37.75 2.63 0.68
C ILE A 497 -37.41 2.35 -0.77
N ILE A 498 -36.83 3.31 -1.48
CA ILE A 498 -36.47 3.19 -2.89
C ILE A 498 -34.99 3.51 -3.04
N SER A 499 -34.23 2.66 -3.75
CA SER A 499 -32.82 2.89 -4.02
C SER A 499 -32.47 2.72 -5.50
N ILE A 500 -31.68 3.65 -6.03
CA ILE A 500 -31.37 3.79 -7.46
C ILE A 500 -29.94 3.31 -7.74
N HIS A 501 -29.80 2.37 -8.69
CA HIS A 501 -28.53 1.77 -9.11
C HIS A 501 -28.44 1.54 -10.63
N LEU A 502 -29.14 2.36 -11.42
CA LEU A 502 -29.05 2.34 -12.89
C LEU A 502 -27.91 3.25 -13.38
N PRO A 503 -27.19 2.87 -14.45
CA PRO A 503 -26.27 3.79 -15.10
C PRO A 503 -27.04 4.93 -15.78
N LEU A 504 -26.43 6.12 -15.86
CA LEU A 504 -26.96 7.25 -16.61
C LEU A 504 -26.76 7.05 -18.12
N ASN A 505 -27.83 7.22 -18.88
CA ASN A 505 -27.87 7.24 -20.34
C ASN A 505 -29.14 7.97 -20.80
N SER A 506 -29.35 8.09 -22.11
CA SER A 506 -30.51 8.79 -22.69
C SER A 506 -31.87 8.24 -22.25
N LYS A 507 -31.97 6.96 -21.86
CA LYS A 507 -33.22 6.33 -21.40
C LYS A 507 -33.43 6.42 -19.89
N THR A 508 -32.38 6.69 -19.11
CA THR A 508 -32.45 6.79 -17.65
C THR A 508 -32.36 8.22 -17.12
N LYS A 509 -31.94 9.17 -17.96
CA LYS A 509 -32.02 10.60 -17.65
C LYS A 509 -33.47 10.99 -17.39
N LEU A 510 -33.72 11.65 -16.26
CA LEU A 510 -35.06 12.03 -15.77
C LEU A 510 -36.05 10.84 -15.74
N LEU A 511 -35.57 9.63 -15.47
CA LEU A 511 -36.44 8.45 -15.31
C LEU A 511 -37.44 8.65 -14.16
N LEU A 512 -37.01 9.30 -13.08
CA LEU A 512 -37.87 9.74 -11.99
C LEU A 512 -38.24 11.21 -12.18
N ASP A 513 -39.05 11.46 -13.20
CA ASP A 513 -39.68 12.76 -13.45
C ASP A 513 -40.71 13.14 -12.37
N LYS A 514 -41.23 14.37 -12.47
CA LYS A 514 -42.31 14.89 -11.62
C LYS A 514 -43.50 13.93 -11.47
N THR A 515 -43.94 13.30 -12.56
CA THR A 515 -45.09 12.39 -12.55
C THR A 515 -44.79 11.11 -11.77
N LYS A 516 -43.57 10.56 -11.86
CA LYS A 516 -43.15 9.40 -11.06
C LYS A 516 -42.97 9.75 -9.60
N LEU A 517 -42.39 10.91 -9.29
CA LEU A 517 -42.15 11.35 -7.93
C LEU A 517 -43.44 11.60 -7.15
N GLU A 518 -44.52 12.05 -7.80
CA GLU A 518 -45.84 12.17 -7.17
C GLU A 518 -46.47 10.84 -6.71
N LEU A 519 -45.97 9.70 -7.22
CA LEU A 519 -46.46 8.38 -6.83
C LEU A 519 -45.91 7.91 -5.47
N LEU A 520 -44.93 8.61 -4.91
CA LEU A 520 -44.32 8.26 -3.64
C LEU A 520 -45.31 8.38 -2.47
N LYS A 521 -45.26 7.43 -1.53
CA LYS A 521 -45.98 7.55 -0.26
C LYS A 521 -45.36 8.67 0.59
N SER A 522 -46.16 9.26 1.47
CA SER A 522 -45.68 10.22 2.47
C SER A 522 -44.63 9.66 3.43
N THR A 523 -44.61 8.34 3.63
CA THR A 523 -43.62 7.64 4.47
C THR A 523 -42.37 7.18 3.70
N SER A 524 -42.26 7.49 2.40
CA SER A 524 -41.21 6.93 1.56
C SER A 524 -39.85 7.57 1.83
N ILE A 525 -38.80 6.77 1.72
CA ILE A 525 -37.41 7.21 1.67
C ILE A 525 -36.84 6.94 0.28
N LEU A 526 -36.22 7.92 -0.35
CA LEU A 526 -35.55 7.77 -1.65
C LEU A 526 -34.03 7.95 -1.51
N VAL A 527 -33.25 6.98 -1.99
CA VAL A 527 -31.79 7.03 -1.95
C VAL A 527 -31.19 6.96 -3.36
N ASN A 528 -30.32 7.92 -3.69
CA ASN A 528 -29.60 7.96 -4.95
C ASN A 528 -28.09 7.85 -4.73
N THR A 529 -27.51 6.73 -5.18
CA THR A 529 -26.05 6.47 -5.23
C THR A 529 -25.59 6.19 -6.66
N ALA A 530 -26.43 6.52 -7.65
CA ALA A 530 -26.17 6.25 -9.05
C ALA A 530 -25.65 7.51 -9.75
N ARG A 531 -26.55 8.36 -10.26
CA ARG A 531 -26.26 9.66 -10.89
C ARG A 531 -27.41 10.62 -10.61
N GLY A 532 -27.10 11.90 -10.39
CA GLY A 532 -28.10 12.92 -10.03
C GLY A 532 -29.18 13.10 -11.10
N GLU A 533 -28.77 13.10 -12.37
CA GLU A 533 -29.60 13.39 -13.54
C GLU A 533 -30.66 12.31 -13.84
N ILE A 534 -30.68 11.22 -13.08
CA ILE A 534 -31.74 10.19 -13.17
C ILE A 534 -33.05 10.69 -12.53
N VAL A 535 -32.95 11.67 -11.61
CA VAL A 535 -34.06 12.19 -10.83
C VAL A 535 -34.27 13.67 -11.16
N ASP A 536 -35.52 14.11 -11.24
CA ASP A 536 -35.84 15.54 -11.19
C ASP A 536 -35.54 16.08 -9.77
N GLU A 537 -34.29 16.47 -9.55
CA GLU A 537 -33.78 16.92 -8.24
C GLU A 537 -34.56 18.13 -7.72
N LYS A 538 -34.85 19.08 -8.62
CA LYS A 538 -35.61 20.30 -8.29
C LYS A 538 -36.99 19.94 -7.74
N TYR A 539 -37.69 19.02 -8.40
CA TYR A 539 -39.01 18.60 -7.94
C TYR A 539 -38.96 17.77 -6.65
N LEU A 540 -37.96 16.88 -6.52
CA LEU A 540 -37.76 16.12 -5.29
C LEU A 540 -37.53 17.04 -4.08
N ILE A 541 -36.77 18.13 -4.25
CA ILE A 541 -36.58 19.16 -3.21
C ILE A 541 -37.91 19.80 -2.81
N GLU A 542 -38.82 20.07 -3.74
CA GLU A 542 -40.14 20.61 -3.43
C GLU A 542 -40.98 19.63 -2.59
N LEU A 543 -40.93 18.33 -2.90
CA LEU A 543 -41.60 17.29 -2.12
C LEU A 543 -41.04 17.18 -0.70
N LEU A 544 -39.71 17.23 -0.55
CA LEU A 544 -39.04 17.18 0.74
C LEU A 544 -39.36 18.41 1.60
N LYS A 545 -39.35 19.61 1.01
CA LYS A 545 -39.75 20.85 1.68
C LYS A 545 -41.18 20.79 2.21
N LYS A 546 -42.10 20.26 1.39
CA LYS A 546 -43.52 20.09 1.75
C LYS A 546 -43.76 18.88 2.66
N LYS A 547 -42.72 18.14 3.05
CA LYS A 547 -42.80 16.87 3.81
C LYS A 547 -43.78 15.87 3.17
N ARG A 548 -43.88 15.87 1.84
CA ARG A 548 -44.69 14.93 1.05
C ARG A 548 -44.08 13.55 0.94
N ILE A 549 -42.81 13.39 1.34
CA ILE A 549 -42.11 12.13 1.56
C ILE A 549 -41.31 12.24 2.86
N PHE A 550 -40.91 11.10 3.44
CA PHE A 550 -40.27 11.08 4.76
C PHE A 550 -38.87 11.71 4.71
N GLY A 551 -38.07 11.33 3.72
CA GLY A 551 -36.73 11.89 3.54
C GLY A 551 -36.01 11.32 2.32
N ALA A 552 -34.80 11.80 2.07
CA ALA A 552 -33.98 11.32 0.96
C ALA A 552 -32.48 11.33 1.27
N GLY A 553 -31.75 10.38 0.69
CA GLY A 553 -30.30 10.26 0.82
C GLY A 553 -29.63 10.46 -0.54
N PHE A 554 -28.61 11.30 -0.58
CA PHE A 554 -27.89 11.65 -1.81
C PHE A 554 -26.40 11.40 -1.61
N ASP A 555 -25.81 10.60 -2.50
CA ASP A 555 -24.36 10.60 -2.72
C ASP A 555 -24.00 11.35 -4.00
N VAL A 556 -24.98 11.59 -4.89
CA VAL A 556 -24.78 12.17 -6.22
C VAL A 556 -25.80 13.27 -6.53
N TYR A 557 -25.39 14.25 -7.34
CA TYR A 557 -26.17 15.47 -7.64
C TYR A 557 -26.18 15.79 -9.13
N GLU A 558 -27.13 16.61 -9.60
CA GLU A 558 -27.25 16.95 -11.03
C GLU A 558 -26.07 17.79 -11.56
N ASN A 559 -25.51 18.67 -10.73
CA ASN A 559 -24.51 19.67 -11.14
C ASN A 559 -23.25 19.64 -10.26
N GLU A 560 -22.71 18.46 -9.97
CA GLU A 560 -21.50 18.32 -9.14
C GLU A 560 -20.33 19.20 -9.63
N PRO A 561 -19.61 19.90 -8.72
CA PRO A 561 -19.70 19.87 -7.25
C PRO A 561 -20.76 20.84 -6.65
N ILE A 562 -21.54 21.53 -7.48
CA ILE A 562 -22.53 22.52 -7.05
C ILE A 562 -23.81 21.80 -6.60
N VAL A 563 -24.04 21.78 -5.29
CA VAL A 563 -25.27 21.26 -4.68
C VAL A 563 -26.32 22.36 -4.59
N ASN A 564 -27.59 22.02 -4.85
CA ASN A 564 -28.69 22.97 -4.72
C ASN A 564 -28.76 23.56 -3.29
N PRO A 565 -28.67 24.90 -3.10
CA PRO A 565 -28.68 25.51 -1.77
C PRO A 565 -29.93 25.22 -0.95
N ASN A 566 -31.05 24.91 -1.61
CA ASN A 566 -32.28 24.53 -0.93
C ASN A 566 -32.21 23.15 -0.29
N LEU A 567 -31.42 22.23 -0.87
CA LEU A 567 -31.23 20.89 -0.34
C LEU A 567 -30.41 20.94 0.96
N LEU A 568 -29.39 21.80 1.01
CA LEU A 568 -28.53 22.00 2.19
C LEU A 568 -29.27 22.50 3.44
N LYS A 569 -30.46 23.07 3.29
CA LYS A 569 -31.27 23.63 4.39
C LYS A 569 -32.26 22.61 4.99
N LEU A 570 -32.36 21.42 4.42
CA LEU A 570 -33.35 20.42 4.83
C LEU A 570 -32.78 19.48 5.90
N ASN A 571 -33.57 19.22 6.95
CA ASN A 571 -33.18 18.29 8.01
C ASN A 571 -33.57 16.83 7.69
N ASN A 572 -34.51 16.63 6.77
CA ASN A 572 -34.97 15.30 6.34
C ASN A 572 -34.19 14.76 5.13
N VAL A 573 -32.94 15.22 4.95
CA VAL A 573 -32.03 14.70 3.93
C VAL A 573 -30.69 14.33 4.53
N VAL A 574 -30.02 13.37 3.91
CA VAL A 574 -28.62 13.03 4.20
C VAL A 574 -27.82 13.22 2.93
N LEU A 575 -26.74 13.98 3.01
CA LEU A 575 -25.95 14.44 1.87
C LEU A 575 -24.52 13.96 2.03
N LEU A 576 -24.02 13.24 1.04
CA LEU A 576 -22.65 12.76 0.94
C LEU A 576 -22.00 13.31 -0.33
N PRO A 577 -20.68 13.60 -0.33
CA PRO A 577 -20.01 14.23 -1.46
C PRO A 577 -19.43 13.18 -2.43
N HIS A 578 -20.29 12.34 -3.03
CA HIS A 578 -19.91 11.31 -4.02
C HIS A 578 -18.81 10.35 -3.54
N ILE A 579 -19.00 9.81 -2.33
CA ILE A 579 -18.04 8.92 -1.67
C ILE A 579 -18.38 7.44 -1.83
N GLY A 580 -19.33 7.09 -2.71
CA GLY A 580 -19.80 5.72 -2.94
C GLY A 580 -18.70 4.66 -3.08
N SER A 581 -17.52 4.99 -3.60
CA SER A 581 -16.40 4.05 -3.77
C SER A 581 -15.17 4.40 -2.93
N SER A 582 -15.31 5.32 -1.98
CA SER A 582 -14.20 5.97 -1.26
C SER A 582 -13.76 5.20 -0.03
N THR A 583 -13.26 3.98 -0.24
CA THR A 583 -12.55 3.16 0.77
C THR A 583 -11.15 2.89 0.25
N ASN A 584 -10.15 2.78 1.12
CA ASN A 584 -8.77 2.49 0.71
C ASN A 584 -8.69 1.24 -0.18
N GLU A 585 -9.31 0.14 0.25
CA GLU A 585 -9.29 -1.16 -0.43
C GLU A 585 -9.90 -1.08 -1.85
N THR A 586 -10.99 -0.34 -1.99
CA THR A 586 -11.64 -0.12 -3.28
C THR A 586 -10.81 0.79 -4.19
N ARG A 587 -10.28 1.89 -3.65
CA ARG A 587 -9.48 2.86 -4.41
C ARG A 587 -8.21 2.23 -4.93
N ASP A 588 -7.55 1.40 -4.13
CA ASP A 588 -6.33 0.68 -4.52
C ASP A 588 -6.62 -0.32 -5.64
N LYS A 589 -7.67 -1.14 -5.50
CA LYS A 589 -8.09 -2.10 -6.53
C LYS A 589 -8.51 -1.42 -7.84
N MET A 590 -9.17 -0.27 -7.76
CA MET A 590 -9.49 0.53 -8.94
C MET A 590 -8.21 1.02 -9.65
N ALA A 591 -7.19 1.41 -8.87
CA ALA A 591 -5.97 2.00 -9.41
C ALA A 591 -5.13 0.92 -10.08
N GLU A 592 -5.02 -0.23 -9.42
CA GLU A 592 -4.41 -1.43 -9.95
C GLU A 592 -5.08 -1.89 -11.24
N LEU A 593 -6.42 -1.96 -11.28
CA LEU A 593 -7.16 -2.38 -12.46
C LEU A 593 -6.99 -1.40 -13.63
N ALA A 594 -7.01 -0.09 -13.37
CA ALA A 594 -6.74 0.92 -14.38
C ALA A 594 -5.32 0.78 -14.95
N ALA A 595 -4.31 0.64 -14.08
CA ALA A 595 -2.91 0.43 -14.49
C ALA A 595 -2.74 -0.85 -15.30
N LYS A 596 -3.31 -1.99 -14.85
CA LYS A 596 -3.23 -3.27 -15.58
C LYS A 596 -3.88 -3.21 -16.96
N ASN A 597 -5.00 -2.49 -17.11
CA ASN A 597 -5.61 -2.27 -18.42
C ASN A 597 -4.67 -1.49 -19.36
N VAL A 598 -4.05 -0.41 -18.87
CA VAL A 598 -3.06 0.37 -19.61
C VAL A 598 -1.86 -0.49 -20.03
N ILE A 599 -1.26 -1.21 -19.09
CA ILE A 599 -0.11 -2.08 -19.34
C ILE A 599 -0.45 -3.13 -20.41
N ASN A 600 -1.61 -3.78 -20.30
CA ASN A 600 -2.04 -4.78 -21.28
C ASN A 600 -2.16 -4.18 -22.68
N VAL A 601 -2.90 -3.08 -22.84
CA VAL A 601 -3.14 -2.48 -24.16
C VAL A 601 -1.83 -1.97 -24.78
N LEU A 602 -0.99 -1.29 -24.02
CA LEU A 602 0.29 -0.81 -24.52
C LEU A 602 1.27 -1.94 -24.85
N SER A 603 1.16 -3.09 -24.18
CA SER A 603 1.95 -4.30 -24.47
C SER A 603 1.36 -5.18 -25.58
N GLY A 604 0.30 -4.74 -26.28
CA GLY A 604 -0.35 -5.50 -27.35
C GLY A 604 -1.27 -6.63 -26.89
N LYS A 605 -1.60 -6.70 -25.59
CA LYS A 605 -2.57 -7.64 -25.01
C LYS A 605 -3.96 -6.99 -24.96
N LYS A 606 -5.00 -7.82 -24.79
CA LYS A 606 -6.37 -7.33 -24.61
C LYS A 606 -6.54 -6.65 -23.25
N ALA A 607 -7.33 -5.57 -23.23
CA ALA A 607 -7.82 -4.97 -21.98
C ALA A 607 -8.60 -6.00 -21.15
N ILE A 608 -8.53 -5.86 -19.81
CA ILE A 608 -9.23 -6.71 -18.85
C ILE A 608 -10.71 -6.34 -18.81
N THR A 609 -11.00 -5.03 -18.79
CA THR A 609 -12.37 -4.49 -18.65
C THR A 609 -12.71 -3.48 -19.76
N PRO A 610 -12.68 -3.89 -21.05
CA PRO A 610 -13.03 -3.01 -22.16
C PRO A 610 -14.52 -2.67 -22.18
N LEU A 611 -14.84 -1.43 -22.56
CA LEU A 611 -16.19 -0.96 -22.84
C LEU A 611 -16.54 -1.03 -24.33
N ASN A 612 -15.54 -1.02 -25.22
CA ASN A 612 -15.70 -0.96 -26.67
C ASN A 612 -14.98 -2.07 -27.45
#